data_AF-A0A3E0I7K3-F1
#
_entry.id   AF-A0A3E0I7K3-F1
#
_cell.length_a   1.000
_cell.length_b   1.000
_cell.length_c   1.000
_cell.angle_alpha   90.00
_cell.angle_beta   90.00
_cell.angle_gamma   90.00
#
_symmetry.space_group_name_H-M   'P 1'
#
loop_
_entity.id
_entity.type
_entity.pdbx_description
1 polymer ?
#
loop_
_entity_poly.entity_id
_entity_poly.type
_entity_poly.pdbx_seq_one_letter_code
_entity_poly.pdbx_strand_id
1 'polypeptide(L)'
;MEDFNMQSEFFNTNLILIADNLQSEMYKLKVNRVSDFLLSKHLEFYTNEIDKIKGLIGNNPRFKWQLLEQEIDSNFKKDKSLTGANIFFDWKHDVSPNRVVLNFKL
;
A
#
# COMPACT_ATOMS: atom_id res chain seq x y z
N MET A 1 -10.74 1.91 -20.25
CA MET A 1 -10.04 1.03 -19.31
C MET A 1 -9.93 1.88 -18.05
N GLU A 2 -10.60 1.50 -16.96
CA GLU A 2 -10.56 2.28 -15.72
C GLU A 2 -9.12 2.36 -15.22
N ASP A 3 -8.68 3.56 -14.87
CA ASP A 3 -7.32 3.78 -14.39
C ASP A 3 -7.27 3.46 -12.90
N PHE A 4 -7.03 2.20 -12.60
CA PHE A 4 -6.95 1.68 -11.24
C PHE A 4 -5.81 2.30 -10.42
N ASN A 5 -4.81 2.95 -11.07
CA ASN A 5 -3.79 3.72 -10.37
C ASN A 5 -4.37 5.01 -9.80
N MET A 6 -5.22 5.73 -10.55
CA MET A 6 -5.94 6.89 -10.02
C MET A 6 -6.88 6.51 -8.88
N GLN A 7 -7.56 5.36 -8.97
CA GLN A 7 -8.42 4.87 -7.87
C GLN A 7 -7.61 4.52 -6.61
N SER A 8 -6.42 3.93 -6.76
CA SER A 8 -5.50 3.64 -5.66
C SER A 8 -4.95 4.91 -5.01
N GLU A 9 -4.56 5.91 -5.80
CA GLU A 9 -4.10 7.21 -5.29
C GLU A 9 -5.21 7.96 -4.58
N PHE A 10 -6.42 7.98 -5.15
CA PHE A 10 -7.60 8.58 -4.52
C PHE A 10 -7.93 7.89 -3.20
N PHE A 11 -7.87 6.56 -3.16
CA PHE A 11 -8.10 5.78 -1.94
C PHE A 11 -7.06 6.09 -0.87
N ASN A 12 -5.78 6.10 -1.21
CA ASN A 12 -4.70 6.43 -0.26
C ASN A 12 -4.83 7.86 0.26
N THR A 13 -5.13 8.81 -0.63
CA THR A 13 -5.35 10.22 -0.27
C THR A 13 -6.52 10.37 0.71
N ASN A 14 -7.64 9.67 0.45
CA ASN A 14 -8.79 9.68 1.35
C ASN A 14 -8.48 9.05 2.70
N LEU A 15 -7.72 7.95 2.74
CA LEU A 15 -7.30 7.33 4.00
C LEU A 15 -6.39 8.26 4.82
N ILE A 16 -5.46 8.95 4.17
CA ILE A 16 -4.60 9.95 4.82
C ILE A 16 -5.46 11.09 5.38
N LEU A 17 -6.41 11.60 4.61
CA LEU A 17 -7.31 12.67 5.05
C LEU A 17 -8.13 12.26 6.28
N ILE A 18 -8.66 11.04 6.30
CA ILE A 18 -9.39 10.50 7.46
C ILE A 18 -8.47 10.41 8.68
N ALA A 19 -7.26 9.90 8.49
CA ALA A 19 -6.26 9.80 9.55
C ALA A 19 -5.88 11.18 10.14
N ASP A 20 -5.69 12.18 9.29
CA ASP A 20 -5.39 13.56 9.69
C ASP A 20 -6.54 14.19 10.48
N ASN A 21 -7.78 13.98 10.04
CA ASN A 21 -8.97 14.46 10.75
C ASN A 21 -9.09 13.83 12.15
N LEU A 22 -8.85 12.52 12.26
CA LEU A 22 -8.84 11.83 13.55
C LEU A 22 -7.76 12.37 14.49
N GLN A 23 -6.53 12.55 14.00
CA GLN A 23 -5.45 13.15 14.79
C GLN A 23 -5.81 14.57 15.26
N SER A 24 -6.38 15.39 14.37
CA SER A 24 -6.81 16.76 14.70
C SER A 24 -7.82 16.79 15.86
N GLU A 25 -8.83 15.92 15.82
CA GLU A 25 -9.82 15.82 16.92
C GLU A 25 -9.19 15.31 18.22
N MET A 26 -8.25 14.36 18.15
CA MET A 26 -7.50 13.88 19.32
C MET A 26 -6.64 15.00 19.94
N TYR A 27 -5.99 15.84 19.12
CA TYR A 27 -5.23 16.99 19.61
C TYR A 27 -6.13 18.02 20.30
N LYS A 28 -7.28 18.35 19.69
CA LYS A 28 -8.28 19.24 20.31
C LYS A 28 -8.75 18.69 21.65
N LEU A 29 -9.04 17.40 21.72
CA LEU A 29 -9.48 16.75 22.96
C LEU A 29 -8.39 16.78 24.04
N LYS A 30 -7.12 16.54 23.66
CA LYS A 30 -5.96 16.62 24.57
C LYS A 30 -5.83 18.02 25.17
N VAL A 31 -5.97 19.07 24.36
CA VAL A 31 -5.94 20.47 24.83
C VAL A 31 -7.11 20.76 25.76
N ASN A 32 -8.33 20.35 25.39
CA ASN A 32 -9.54 20.61 26.18
C ASN A 32 -9.58 19.86 27.52
N ARG A 33 -8.85 18.74 27.64
CA ARG A 33 -8.81 17.89 28.84
C ARG A 33 -7.40 17.68 29.36
N VAL A 34 -6.58 18.73 29.30
CA VAL A 34 -5.14 18.68 29.64
C VAL A 34 -4.86 18.21 31.08
N SER A 35 -5.79 18.41 32.00
CA SER A 35 -5.67 17.96 33.39
C SER A 35 -5.90 16.45 33.57
N ASP A 36 -6.50 15.78 32.59
CA ASP A 36 -6.68 14.33 32.59
C ASP A 36 -5.42 13.66 32.01
N PHE A 37 -4.52 13.30 32.92
CA PHE A 37 -3.24 12.67 32.59
C PHE A 37 -3.41 11.33 31.88
N LEU A 38 -4.35 10.50 32.33
CA LEU A 38 -4.54 9.16 31.78
C LEU A 38 -5.10 9.24 30.36
N LEU A 39 -6.11 10.09 30.15
CA LEU A 39 -6.63 10.38 28.82
C LEU A 39 -5.53 10.93 27.90
N SER A 40 -4.72 11.89 28.38
CA SER A 40 -3.63 12.47 27.59
C SER A 40 -2.61 11.42 27.12
N LYS A 41 -2.26 10.45 27.97
CA LYS A 41 -1.40 9.32 27.58
C LYS A 41 -2.04 8.43 26.51
N HIS A 42 -3.33 8.13 26.64
CA HIS A 42 -4.03 7.32 25.64
C HIS A 42 -4.13 8.05 24.29
N LEU A 43 -4.46 9.34 24.29
CA LEU A 43 -4.50 10.14 23.08
C LEU A 43 -3.14 10.17 22.37
N GLU A 44 -2.05 10.32 23.12
CA GLU A 44 -0.70 10.29 22.55
C GLU A 44 -0.34 8.92 21.96
N PHE A 45 -0.72 7.82 22.62
CA PHE A 45 -0.59 6.48 22.06
C PHE A 45 -1.36 6.35 20.73
N TYR A 46 -2.62 6.76 20.68
CA TYR A 46 -3.43 6.66 19.46
C TYR A 46 -2.91 7.54 18.33
N THR A 47 -2.45 8.76 18.63
CA THR A 47 -1.80 9.62 17.65
C THR A 47 -0.60 8.91 17.00
N ASN A 48 0.24 8.26 17.80
CA ASN A 48 1.40 7.49 17.30
C ASN A 48 0.98 6.28 16.44
N GLU A 49 -0.09 5.56 16.82
CA GLU A 49 -0.61 4.46 15.98
C GLU A 49 -1.15 4.97 14.64
N ILE A 50 -1.79 6.14 14.61
CA ILE A 50 -2.24 6.77 13.36
C ILE A 50 -1.04 7.16 12.48
N ASP A 51 0.05 7.66 13.05
CA ASP A 51 1.27 7.96 12.27
C ASP A 51 1.87 6.71 11.63
N LYS A 52 1.85 5.57 12.33
CA LYS A 52 2.25 4.28 11.75
C LYS A 52 1.36 3.87 10.59
N ILE A 53 0.04 4.02 10.73
CA ILE A 53 -0.93 3.75 9.65
C ILE A 53 -0.65 4.63 8.43
N LYS A 54 -0.45 5.94 8.63
CA LYS A 54 -0.06 6.87 7.55
C LYS A 54 1.25 6.45 6.89
N GLY A 55 2.23 6.02 7.67
CA GLY A 55 3.49 5.47 7.17
C GLY A 55 3.29 4.20 6.31
N LEU A 56 2.39 3.31 6.70
CA LEU A 56 2.06 2.11 5.91
C LEU A 56 1.32 2.44 4.61
N ILE A 57 0.44 3.44 4.62
CA ILE A 57 -0.26 3.93 3.43
C ILE A 57 0.74 4.58 2.46
N GLY A 58 1.63 5.44 2.97
CA GLY A 58 2.61 6.16 2.16
C GLY A 58 3.73 5.28 1.61
N ASN A 59 4.23 4.33 2.40
CA ASN A 59 5.30 3.41 1.99
C ASN A 59 4.81 2.18 1.23
N ASN A 60 3.49 2.12 0.95
CA ASN A 60 2.76 1.03 0.29
C ASN A 60 3.65 -0.12 -0.21
N PRO A 61 4.02 -1.10 0.65
CA PRO A 61 4.92 -2.18 0.27
C PRO A 61 4.21 -3.23 -0.61
N ARG A 62 3.00 -2.93 -1.12
CA ARG A 62 2.26 -3.85 -1.97
C ARG A 62 3.10 -4.11 -3.22
N PHE A 63 3.57 -5.34 -3.31
CA PHE A 63 3.97 -5.98 -4.55
C PHE A 63 3.03 -5.50 -5.65
N LYS A 64 3.58 -4.98 -6.76
CA LYS A 64 2.83 -4.24 -7.80
C LYS A 64 1.91 -5.18 -8.59
N TRP A 65 0.91 -5.74 -7.92
CA TRP A 65 -0.05 -6.72 -8.43
C TRP A 65 -0.77 -6.22 -9.67
N GLN A 66 -1.05 -4.92 -9.74
CA GLN A 66 -1.67 -4.30 -10.91
C GLN A 66 -0.78 -4.36 -12.15
N LEU A 67 0.54 -4.15 -12.01
CA LEU A 67 1.44 -4.29 -13.16
C LEU A 67 1.49 -5.74 -13.65
N LEU A 68 1.42 -6.69 -12.71
CA LEU A 68 1.42 -8.10 -13.02
C LEU A 68 0.10 -8.52 -13.71
N GLU A 69 -1.03 -8.04 -13.21
CA GLU A 69 -2.36 -8.24 -13.80
C GLU A 69 -2.44 -7.66 -15.22
N GLN A 70 -1.97 -6.42 -15.41
CA GLN A 70 -1.91 -5.78 -16.73
C GLN A 70 -1.08 -6.59 -17.74
N GLU A 71 0.02 -7.18 -17.31
CA GLU A 71 0.87 -8.01 -18.16
C GLU A 71 0.17 -9.34 -18.51
N ILE A 72 -0.48 -10.00 -17.55
CA ILE A 72 -1.28 -11.21 -17.81
C ILE A 72 -2.38 -10.91 -18.83
N ASP A 73 -3.13 -9.81 -18.62
CA ASP A 73 -4.21 -9.38 -19.52
C ASP A 73 -3.70 -9.06 -20.93
N SER A 74 -2.56 -8.37 -21.02
CA SER A 74 -1.90 -8.03 -22.29
C SER A 74 -1.54 -9.30 -23.06
N ASN A 75 -0.97 -10.31 -22.38
CA ASN A 75 -0.61 -11.58 -23.00
C ASN A 75 -1.85 -12.39 -23.41
N PHE A 76 -2.89 -12.47 -22.57
CA PHE A 76 -4.15 -13.13 -22.94
C PHE A 76 -4.90 -12.41 -24.07
N LYS A 77 -4.73 -11.10 -24.24
CA LYS A 77 -5.27 -10.37 -25.40
C LYS A 77 -4.54 -10.74 -26.69
N LYS A 78 -3.22 -10.97 -26.63
CA LYS A 78 -2.41 -11.40 -27.77
C LYS A 78 -2.66 -12.86 -28.13
N ASP A 79 -2.83 -13.72 -27.12
CA ASP A 79 -3.05 -15.15 -27.29
C ASP A 79 -4.18 -15.65 -26.38
N LYS A 80 -5.32 -15.98 -27.01
CA LYS A 80 -6.53 -16.47 -26.33
C LYS A 80 -6.45 -17.94 -25.93
N SER A 81 -5.42 -18.66 -26.35
CA SER A 81 -5.19 -20.06 -25.95
C SER A 81 -4.50 -20.20 -24.59
N LEU A 82 -3.95 -19.09 -24.07
CA LEU A 82 -3.36 -19.07 -22.73
C LEU A 82 -4.43 -19.41 -21.68
N THR A 83 -4.13 -20.40 -20.84
CA THR A 83 -5.04 -20.91 -19.81
C THR A 83 -4.73 -20.37 -18.42
N GLY A 84 -3.60 -19.67 -18.25
CA GLY A 84 -3.18 -19.08 -16.98
C GLY A 84 -1.78 -18.48 -17.04
N ALA A 85 -1.33 -17.96 -15.89
CA ALA A 85 0.00 -17.38 -15.72
C ALA A 85 0.63 -17.88 -14.41
N ASN A 86 1.96 -18.09 -14.43
CA ASN A 86 2.73 -18.50 -13.26
C ASN A 86 3.65 -17.35 -12.82
N ILE A 87 3.67 -17.07 -11.52
CA ILE A 87 4.52 -16.05 -10.91
C ILE A 87 5.56 -16.76 -10.06
N PHE A 88 6.84 -16.47 -10.29
CA PHE A 88 7.95 -17.05 -9.53
C PHE A 88 8.66 -15.95 -8.74
N PHE A 89 8.75 -16.14 -7.42
CA PHE A 89 9.56 -15.31 -6.55
C PHE A 89 10.86 -16.06 -6.24
N ASP A 90 11.98 -15.54 -6.75
CA ASP A 90 13.28 -16.18 -6.58
C ASP A 90 14.12 -15.34 -5.61
N TRP A 91 14.29 -15.84 -4.39
CA TRP A 91 15.09 -15.19 -3.35
C TRP A 91 16.51 -15.76 -3.46
N LYS A 92 17.36 -15.14 -4.28
CA LYS A 92 18.72 -15.66 -4.48
C LYS A 92 19.59 -15.44 -3.24
N HIS A 93 20.05 -16.56 -2.67
CA HIS A 93 21.44 -16.67 -2.23
C HIS A 93 22.32 -17.49 -3.18
N ASP A 94 21.78 -18.07 -4.26
CA ASP A 94 22.55 -18.92 -5.17
C ASP A 94 22.66 -18.42 -6.61
N VAL A 95 23.86 -18.64 -7.16
CA VAL A 95 24.48 -17.81 -8.22
C VAL A 95 24.06 -18.18 -9.65
N SER A 96 23.21 -19.19 -9.89
CA SER A 96 22.78 -19.48 -11.27
C SER A 96 21.45 -20.23 -11.37
N PRO A 97 20.32 -19.53 -11.59
CA PRO A 97 19.11 -20.12 -12.11
C PRO A 97 19.24 -20.22 -13.63
N ASN A 98 19.28 -21.45 -14.13
CA ASN A 98 19.24 -21.76 -15.55
C ASN A 98 17.79 -21.65 -16.06
N ARG A 99 17.27 -20.41 -16.22
CA ARG A 99 15.92 -20.13 -16.74
C ARG A 99 15.89 -18.84 -17.56
N VAL A 100 14.91 -18.77 -18.47
CA VAL A 100 14.71 -17.65 -19.41
C VAL A 100 14.42 -16.35 -18.65
N VAL A 101 15.25 -15.32 -18.91
CA VAL A 101 15.11 -13.97 -18.36
C VAL A 101 13.98 -13.25 -19.08
N LEU A 102 12.95 -12.84 -18.34
CA LEU A 102 11.97 -11.86 -18.82
C LEU A 102 12.47 -10.46 -18.43
N ASN A 103 12.94 -9.71 -19.43
CA ASN A 103 13.43 -8.34 -19.23
C ASN A 103 12.25 -7.37 -19.12
N PHE A 104 11.99 -6.88 -17.91
CA PHE A 104 11.17 -5.69 -17.70
C PHE A 104 12.05 -4.45 -17.92
N LYS A 105 11.60 -3.49 -18.73
CA LYS A 105 12.14 -2.13 -18.70
C LYS A 105 11.35 -1.33 -17.67
N LEU A 106 12.04 -0.89 -16.62
CA LEU A 106 11.56 0.13 -15.68
C LEU A 106 11.45 1.49 -16.37
#